data_AF-A0A2V8E0F9-F1
#
_entry.id   AF-A0A2V8E0F9-F1
#
_cell.length_a   1.000
_cell.length_b   1.000
_cell.length_c   1.000
_cell.angle_alpha   90.00
_cell.angle_beta   90.00
_cell.angle_gamma   90.00
#
_symmetry.space_group_name_H-M   'P 1'
#
loop_
_entity.id
_entity.type
_entity.pdbx_description
1 polymer ?
#
loop_
_entity_poly.entity_id
_entity_poly.type
_entity_poly.pdbx_seq_one_letter_code
_entity_poly.pdbx_strand_id
1 'polypeptide(L)'
;MTIDADGRIDADTYWRVEFPRAGEAPEAARDAAIAGVRARVTRAVEKRLVSDVPLGAFLSGGLDSTIVVGVMSRLMAEPVKTFSIGFEGDTAYDETRYARIAAERFRTEHTEFRVAPDAVDLIDTLLWHHDGPFGDSSALPTYLVSKLARAKVTVVLTGDGGDELFAGYRRFRASIAAGRLPRALAGAADAALARLPPPRHERSRLAEARRFFHAAAAPPDIRMTMWNAVFFDDLAALVRPDFAAAAGPIDVLHYIRAEERRLDGLSPLSRLLHANFTSYLPDDLLVKLDRATMANALEARSPFLDRELIEYRRARQDGIRRAGGRLVPRQASRLHARSAARARRALPLDALRQARRPARRAPSRGLRESRPAALDARLLRAMAPPAAGVDAQQELRIWNVEFGIRCRGVTTSCTNSKFRIPNS
;
A
#
# COMPACT_ATOMS: atom_id res chain seq x y z
N MET A 1 -20.47 19.48 -0.77
CA MET A 1 -21.67 19.50 0.09
C MET A 1 -21.81 20.89 0.67
N THR A 2 -22.95 21.53 0.45
CA THR A 2 -23.42 22.74 1.12
C THR A 2 -24.67 22.36 1.90
N ILE A 3 -24.77 22.84 3.14
CA ILE A 3 -25.95 22.67 3.99
C ILE A 3 -26.40 24.10 4.30
N ASP A 4 -27.57 24.47 3.80
CA ASP A 4 -28.19 25.76 4.10
C ASP A 4 -28.84 25.73 5.49
N ALA A 5 -29.11 26.91 6.07
CA ALA A 5 -29.64 27.03 7.43
C ALA A 5 -31.06 26.48 7.63
N ASP A 6 -31.80 26.26 6.53
CA ASP A 6 -33.10 25.59 6.50
C ASP A 6 -32.99 24.05 6.43
N GLY A 7 -31.76 23.51 6.45
CA GLY A 7 -31.48 22.08 6.31
C GLY A 7 -31.42 21.57 4.88
N ARG A 8 -31.50 22.45 3.86
CA ARG A 8 -31.36 22.04 2.45
C ARG A 8 -29.91 21.61 2.18
N ILE A 9 -29.75 20.38 1.71
CA ILE A 9 -28.46 19.78 1.36
C ILE A 9 -28.30 19.76 -0.16
N ASP A 10 -27.16 20.27 -0.63
CA ASP A 10 -26.70 20.14 -2.01
C ASP A 10 -25.28 19.55 -2.04
N ALA A 11 -24.97 18.65 -2.97
CA ALA A 11 -23.83 17.73 -2.84
C ALA A 11 -23.16 17.32 -4.17
N ASP A 12 -22.31 18.19 -4.70
CA ASP A 12 -21.44 17.87 -5.84
C ASP A 12 -20.23 16.99 -5.50
N THR A 13 -19.89 16.08 -6.44
CA THR A 13 -18.62 15.33 -6.43
C THR A 13 -17.53 16.13 -7.14
N TYR A 14 -16.62 16.77 -6.40
CA TYR A 14 -15.54 17.59 -6.98
C TYR A 14 -14.46 16.79 -7.72
N TRP A 15 -14.29 15.51 -7.38
CA TRP A 15 -13.35 14.60 -8.02
C TRP A 15 -13.73 13.13 -7.76
N ARG A 16 -13.42 12.26 -8.72
CA ARG A 16 -13.58 10.81 -8.64
C ARG A 16 -12.49 10.14 -9.50
N VAL A 17 -12.02 8.96 -9.11
CA VAL A 17 -11.15 8.15 -9.96
C VAL A 17 -12.03 7.43 -10.99
N GLU A 18 -11.83 7.73 -12.27
CA GLU A 18 -12.49 7.04 -13.38
C GLU A 18 -11.48 6.21 -14.16
N PHE A 19 -11.85 5.05 -14.67
CA PHE A 19 -10.94 4.20 -15.46
C PHE A 19 -11.35 4.22 -16.94
N PRO A 20 -10.41 4.28 -17.90
CA PRO A 20 -10.75 4.13 -19.32
C PRO A 20 -11.42 2.77 -19.59
N ARG A 21 -12.32 2.71 -20.57
CA ARG A 21 -12.91 1.43 -20.97
C ARG A 21 -11.87 0.52 -21.62
N ALA A 22 -12.19 -0.76 -21.71
CA ALA A 22 -11.33 -1.79 -22.26
C ALA A 22 -11.00 -1.52 -23.75
N GLY A 23 -9.83 -0.94 -24.00
CA GLY A 23 -9.41 -0.55 -25.36
C GLY A 23 -8.95 0.90 -25.47
N GLU A 24 -9.53 1.79 -24.67
CA GLU A 24 -9.34 3.25 -24.75
C GLU A 24 -8.06 3.75 -24.05
N ALA A 25 -7.42 2.92 -23.21
CA ALA A 25 -6.20 3.29 -22.50
C ALA A 25 -5.06 3.61 -23.49
N PRO A 26 -4.49 4.84 -23.50
CA PRO A 26 -3.46 5.23 -24.45
C PRO A 26 -2.24 4.31 -24.39
N GLU A 27 -1.76 3.92 -25.56
CA GLU A 27 -0.50 3.22 -25.67
C GLU A 27 0.65 4.18 -25.36
N ALA A 28 1.57 3.74 -24.50
CA ALA A 28 2.69 4.54 -24.06
C ALA A 28 3.96 3.69 -24.10
N ALA A 29 5.03 4.23 -24.69
CA ALA A 29 6.34 3.62 -24.64
C ALA A 29 6.70 3.34 -23.17
N ARG A 30 7.05 2.08 -22.87
CA ARG A 30 7.17 1.58 -21.50
C ARG A 30 8.11 2.42 -20.63
N ASP A 31 9.23 2.88 -21.20
CA ASP A 31 10.21 3.69 -20.47
C ASP A 31 9.70 5.11 -20.18
N ALA A 32 8.95 5.72 -21.10
CA ALA A 32 8.27 6.98 -20.86
C ALA A 32 7.20 6.86 -19.77
N ALA A 33 6.45 5.75 -19.73
CA ALA A 33 5.51 5.46 -18.65
C ALA A 33 6.20 5.30 -17.28
N ILE A 34 7.32 4.57 -17.24
CA ILE A 34 8.13 4.40 -16.01
C ILE A 34 8.73 5.73 -15.55
N ALA A 35 9.22 6.56 -16.47
CA ALA A 35 9.75 7.89 -16.16
C ALA A 35 8.65 8.82 -15.62
N GLY A 36 7.46 8.82 -16.25
CA GLY A 36 6.33 9.64 -15.83
C GLY A 36 5.72 9.24 -14.48
N VAL A 37 5.73 7.94 -14.15
CA VAL A 37 5.41 7.45 -12.79
C VAL A 37 6.49 7.91 -11.80
N ARG A 38 7.78 7.72 -12.11
CA ARG A 38 8.88 8.10 -11.21
C ARG A 38 8.84 9.58 -10.86
N ALA A 39 8.68 10.46 -11.85
CA ALA A 39 8.60 11.90 -11.65
C ALA A 39 7.44 12.28 -10.71
N ARG A 40 6.27 11.65 -10.87
CA ARG A 40 5.09 11.91 -10.04
C ARG A 40 5.20 11.34 -8.64
N VAL A 41 5.80 10.17 -8.45
CA VAL A 41 6.14 9.66 -7.12
C VAL A 41 7.13 10.58 -6.41
N THR A 42 8.16 11.07 -7.11
CA THR A 42 9.09 12.07 -6.55
C THR A 42 8.35 13.33 -6.10
N ARG A 43 7.54 13.94 -6.99
CA ARG A 43 6.75 15.14 -6.68
C ARG A 43 5.76 14.91 -5.54
N ALA A 44 5.14 13.73 -5.47
CA ALA A 44 4.17 13.38 -4.44
C ALA A 44 4.80 13.25 -3.05
N VAL A 45 6.03 12.72 -2.97
CA VAL A 45 6.83 12.67 -1.74
C VAL A 45 7.30 14.08 -1.37
N GLU A 46 7.86 14.82 -2.33
CA GLU A 46 8.32 16.22 -2.16
C GLU A 46 7.23 17.12 -1.56
N LYS A 47 6.01 17.13 -2.13
CA LYS A 47 4.83 17.84 -1.59
C LYS A 47 4.53 17.50 -0.12
N ARG A 48 4.87 16.28 0.33
CA ARG A 48 4.57 15.76 1.68
C ARG A 48 5.74 15.92 2.66
N LEU A 49 6.91 16.37 2.20
CA LEU A 49 8.06 16.68 3.05
C LEU A 49 8.00 18.07 3.69
N VAL A 50 7.07 18.94 3.28
CA VAL A 50 6.86 20.26 3.89
C VAL A 50 6.35 20.10 5.32
N SER A 51 7.19 20.44 6.31
CA SER A 51 6.87 20.27 7.74
C SER A 51 7.81 21.12 8.60
N ASP A 52 7.26 21.87 9.55
CA ASP A 52 8.04 22.58 10.58
C ASP A 52 8.36 21.69 11.80
N VAL A 53 7.79 20.47 11.82
CA VAL A 53 7.98 19.47 12.88
C VAL A 53 8.72 18.23 12.36
N PRO A 54 9.44 17.47 13.22
CA PRO A 54 10.18 16.28 12.78
C PRO A 54 9.29 15.26 12.09
N LEU A 55 9.71 14.81 10.92
CA LEU A 55 9.03 13.79 10.12
C LEU A 55 9.88 12.52 9.95
N GLY A 56 9.21 11.41 9.67
CA GLY A 56 9.83 10.13 9.34
C GLY A 56 9.00 9.32 8.36
N ALA A 57 9.17 8.00 8.36
CA ALA A 57 8.37 7.09 7.53
C ALA A 57 8.18 5.71 8.17
N PHE A 58 7.04 5.07 7.88
CA PHE A 58 6.86 3.65 8.16
C PHE A 58 7.57 2.80 7.09
N LEU A 59 8.28 1.75 7.53
CA LEU A 59 9.08 0.88 6.69
C LEU A 59 8.80 -0.60 6.99
N SER A 60 7.82 -1.17 6.31
CA SER A 60 7.43 -2.59 6.41
C SER A 60 8.36 -3.55 5.65
N GLY A 61 9.35 -3.06 4.90
CA GLY A 61 10.13 -3.89 3.97
C GLY A 61 9.37 -4.27 2.68
N GLY A 62 8.08 -3.93 2.61
CA GLY A 62 7.31 -3.86 1.38
C GLY A 62 7.93 -2.90 0.36
N LEU A 63 7.55 -3.08 -0.90
CA LEU A 63 8.13 -2.31 -2.01
C LEU A 63 7.76 -0.83 -1.96
N ASP A 64 6.54 -0.52 -1.52
CA ASP A 64 5.95 0.82 -1.63
C ASP A 64 6.54 1.77 -0.57
N SER A 65 6.62 1.31 0.69
CA SER A 65 7.38 2.01 1.75
C SER A 65 8.86 2.16 1.40
N THR A 66 9.47 1.13 0.78
CA THR A 66 10.87 1.18 0.29
C THR A 66 11.06 2.22 -0.82
N ILE A 67 10.07 2.41 -1.70
CA ILE A 67 10.10 3.47 -2.74
C ILE A 67 9.99 4.85 -2.10
N VAL A 68 9.06 5.04 -1.16
CA VAL A 68 8.87 6.31 -0.45
C VAL A 68 10.15 6.71 0.31
N VAL A 69 10.68 5.83 1.17
CA VAL A 69 11.95 6.06 1.88
C VAL A 69 13.10 6.31 0.89
N GLY A 70 13.22 5.52 -0.18
CA GLY A 70 14.26 5.69 -1.19
C GLY A 70 14.20 6.98 -2.01
N VAL A 71 13.04 7.65 -2.03
CA VAL A 71 12.86 9.00 -2.57
C VAL A 71 13.16 10.05 -1.50
N MET A 72 12.65 9.88 -0.26
CA MET A 72 12.93 10.77 0.86
C MET A 72 14.44 10.93 1.09
N SER A 73 15.19 9.81 1.13
CA SER A 73 16.67 9.80 1.28
C SER A 73 17.45 10.41 0.10
N ARG A 74 16.77 10.90 -0.94
CA ARG A 74 17.39 11.68 -2.03
C ARG A 74 17.01 13.17 -1.99
N LEU A 75 15.91 13.51 -1.32
CA LEU A 75 15.39 14.87 -1.21
C LEU A 75 15.80 15.52 0.13
N MET A 76 15.97 14.71 1.18
CA MET A 76 16.38 15.15 2.51
C MET A 76 17.91 15.14 2.64
N ALA A 77 18.46 16.17 3.32
CA ALA A 77 19.88 16.24 3.66
C ALA A 77 20.22 15.34 4.86
N GLU A 78 19.30 15.21 5.82
CA GLU A 78 19.46 14.36 7.01
C GLU A 78 19.00 12.91 6.74
N PRO A 79 19.53 11.92 7.49
CA PRO A 79 19.01 10.55 7.48
C PRO A 79 17.51 10.49 7.79
N VAL A 80 16.75 9.87 6.89
CA VAL A 80 15.30 9.65 7.12
C VAL A 80 15.11 8.81 8.37
N LYS A 81 14.28 9.28 9.31
CA LYS A 81 13.86 8.47 10.46
C LYS A 81 12.84 7.43 9.99
N THR A 82 13.14 6.15 10.18
CA THR A 82 12.26 5.07 9.72
C THR A 82 11.88 4.12 10.84
N PHE A 83 10.63 3.69 10.84
CA PHE A 83 10.04 2.87 11.90
C PHE A 83 9.50 1.56 11.32
N SER A 84 9.87 0.44 11.93
CA SER A 84 9.36 -0.89 11.60
C SER A 84 8.86 -1.60 12.85
N ILE A 85 7.96 -2.55 12.66
CA ILE A 85 7.41 -3.39 13.73
C ILE A 85 7.55 -4.86 13.35
N GLY A 86 7.93 -5.69 14.32
CA GLY A 86 8.00 -7.14 14.21
C GLY A 86 7.32 -7.80 15.40
N PHE A 87 6.90 -9.04 15.23
CA PHE A 87 6.25 -9.83 16.28
C PHE A 87 7.19 -10.93 16.75
N GLU A 88 7.21 -11.16 18.06
CA GLU A 88 8.00 -12.26 18.63
C GLU A 88 7.32 -13.63 18.36
N GLY A 89 8.12 -14.68 18.22
CA GLY A 89 7.64 -16.06 18.09
C GLY A 89 7.37 -16.57 16.66
N ASP A 90 6.94 -15.74 15.70
CA ASP A 90 6.61 -16.23 14.34
C ASP A 90 7.48 -15.65 13.21
N THR A 91 8.53 -16.40 12.87
CA THR A 91 9.45 -16.10 11.76
C THR A 91 8.80 -16.12 10.36
N ALA A 92 7.58 -16.65 10.20
CA ALA A 92 6.85 -16.62 8.93
C ALA A 92 6.16 -15.27 8.66
N TYR A 93 6.03 -14.42 9.68
CA TYR A 93 5.47 -13.06 9.57
C TYR A 93 6.51 -11.95 9.84
N ASP A 94 7.78 -12.31 10.10
CA ASP A 94 8.86 -11.34 10.32
C ASP A 94 9.32 -10.66 9.01
N GLU A 95 8.70 -9.53 8.68
CA GLU A 95 9.12 -8.66 7.57
C GLU A 95 10.28 -7.70 7.94
N THR A 96 10.69 -7.62 9.22
CA THR A 96 11.72 -6.67 9.69
C THR A 96 13.05 -6.84 8.96
N ARG A 97 13.38 -8.07 8.55
CA ARG A 97 14.55 -8.36 7.72
C ARG A 97 14.58 -7.52 6.43
N TYR A 98 13.43 -7.34 5.77
CA TYR A 98 13.35 -6.55 4.55
C TYR A 98 13.41 -5.05 4.84
N ALA A 99 12.83 -4.61 5.96
CA ALA A 99 12.98 -3.24 6.46
C ALA A 99 14.45 -2.89 6.74
N ARG A 100 15.20 -3.74 7.46
CA ARG A 100 16.65 -3.58 7.68
C ARG A 100 17.45 -3.45 6.38
N ILE A 101 17.17 -4.29 5.38
CA ILE A 101 17.84 -4.20 4.06
C ILE A 101 17.60 -2.85 3.38
N ALA A 102 16.37 -2.32 3.45
CA ALA A 102 16.04 -1.00 2.90
C ALA A 102 16.70 0.13 3.71
N ALA A 103 16.69 0.03 5.04
CA ALA A 103 17.32 0.97 5.95
C ALA A 103 18.84 1.08 5.74
N GLU A 104 19.56 -0.05 5.69
CA GLU A 104 20.99 -0.12 5.35
C GLU A 104 21.26 0.47 3.96
N ARG A 105 20.40 0.16 2.98
CA ARG A 105 20.56 0.62 1.59
C ARG A 105 20.45 2.14 1.44
N PHE A 106 19.59 2.77 2.24
CA PHE A 106 19.33 4.21 2.20
C PHE A 106 19.96 5.00 3.36
N ARG A 107 20.67 4.33 4.27
CA ARG A 107 21.35 4.90 5.45
C ARG A 107 20.41 5.72 6.35
N THR A 108 19.24 5.15 6.64
CA THR A 108 18.20 5.77 7.47
C THR A 108 18.51 5.66 8.96
N GLU A 109 18.03 6.59 9.80
CA GLU A 109 17.94 6.36 11.25
C GLU A 109 16.80 5.36 11.51
N HIS A 110 17.11 4.06 11.47
CA HIS A 110 16.10 3.01 11.61
C HIS A 110 15.85 2.63 13.06
N THR A 111 14.58 2.58 13.44
CA THR A 111 14.12 2.02 14.71
C THR A 111 13.18 0.86 14.41
N GLU A 112 13.57 -0.34 14.85
CA GLU A 112 12.73 -1.53 14.83
C GLU A 112 12.19 -1.78 16.24
N PHE A 113 10.91 -2.10 16.34
CA PHE A 113 10.28 -2.49 17.58
C PHE A 113 9.76 -3.92 17.50
N ARG A 114 9.95 -4.68 18.59
CA ARG A 114 9.37 -6.02 18.72
C ARG A 114 8.22 -5.99 19.70
N VAL A 115 7.10 -6.55 19.26
CA VAL A 115 5.86 -6.63 20.03
C VAL A 115 5.73 -8.04 20.59
N ALA A 116 5.60 -8.12 21.91
CA ALA A 116 5.21 -9.34 22.60
C ALA A 116 3.71 -9.63 22.31
N PRO A 117 3.28 -10.90 22.19
CA PRO A 117 1.92 -11.24 21.72
C PRO A 117 0.75 -10.80 22.61
N ASP A 118 1.00 -10.31 23.83
CA ASP A 118 -0.02 -9.98 24.82
C ASP A 118 -0.60 -8.57 24.61
N ALA A 119 -1.28 -8.40 23.48
CA ALA A 119 -1.83 -7.13 23.02
C ALA A 119 -3.38 -7.13 23.00
N VAL A 120 -4.01 -8.06 23.72
CA VAL A 120 -5.47 -8.22 23.80
C VAL A 120 -6.12 -6.97 24.40
N ASP A 121 -5.50 -6.37 25.42
CA ASP A 121 -5.95 -5.12 26.07
C ASP A 121 -6.05 -3.91 25.12
N LEU A 122 -5.39 -3.96 23.95
CA LEU A 122 -5.50 -2.91 22.94
C LEU A 122 -6.78 -3.02 22.09
N ILE A 123 -7.53 -4.12 22.18
CA ILE A 123 -8.78 -4.28 21.43
C ILE A 123 -9.78 -3.20 21.83
N ASP A 124 -10.01 -2.96 23.12
CA ASP A 124 -10.94 -1.92 23.60
C ASP A 124 -10.51 -0.52 23.16
N THR A 125 -9.20 -0.25 23.17
CA THR A 125 -8.63 1.02 22.66
C THR A 125 -8.90 1.17 21.15
N LEU A 126 -8.72 0.10 20.37
CA LEU A 126 -8.99 0.12 18.93
C LEU A 126 -10.49 0.26 18.65
N LEU A 127 -11.36 -0.45 19.38
CA LEU A 127 -12.82 -0.34 19.26
C LEU A 127 -13.30 1.09 19.51
N TRP A 128 -12.78 1.74 20.56
CA TRP A 128 -13.05 3.15 20.85
C TRP A 128 -12.62 4.07 19.70
N HIS A 129 -11.39 3.93 19.21
CA HIS A 129 -10.89 4.77 18.10
C HIS A 129 -11.51 4.47 16.74
N HIS A 130 -12.19 3.33 16.56
CA HIS A 130 -12.89 2.98 15.32
C HIS A 130 -14.42 3.18 15.39
N ASP A 131 -14.93 3.75 16.47
CA ASP A 131 -16.36 3.94 16.74
C ASP A 131 -17.18 2.63 16.62
N GLY A 132 -16.54 1.48 16.90
CA GLY A 132 -17.14 0.16 16.78
C GLY A 132 -16.18 -0.95 16.29
N PRO A 133 -16.71 -2.17 16.06
CA PRO A 133 -15.93 -3.30 15.54
C PRO A 133 -15.31 -3.02 14.17
N PHE A 134 -14.00 -3.22 14.05
CA PHE A 134 -13.24 -2.95 12.83
C PHE A 134 -12.32 -4.13 12.48
N GLY A 135 -12.41 -4.60 11.23
CA GLY A 135 -12.00 -5.94 10.83
C GLY A 135 -10.62 -6.09 10.16
N ASP A 136 -9.69 -5.15 10.34
CA ASP A 136 -8.35 -5.21 9.73
C ASP A 136 -7.30 -5.76 10.71
N SER A 137 -6.68 -6.89 10.36
CA SER A 137 -5.61 -7.52 11.16
C SER A 137 -4.34 -6.68 11.29
N SER A 138 -4.18 -5.64 10.47
CA SER A 138 -3.09 -4.67 10.54
C SER A 138 -3.38 -3.44 11.42
N ALA A 139 -4.62 -3.25 11.91
CA ALA A 139 -4.96 -2.10 12.77
C ALA A 139 -4.12 -2.07 14.07
N LEU A 140 -3.95 -3.22 14.71
CA LEU A 140 -3.13 -3.36 15.91
C LEU A 140 -1.63 -3.08 15.65
N PRO A 141 -0.97 -3.71 14.66
CA PRO A 141 0.39 -3.32 14.24
C PRO A 141 0.53 -1.82 13.92
N THR A 142 -0.42 -1.23 13.20
CA THR A 142 -0.39 0.19 12.81
C THR A 142 -0.51 1.11 14.03
N TYR A 143 -1.40 0.81 14.98
CA TYR A 143 -1.50 1.58 16.22
C TYR A 143 -0.21 1.52 17.04
N LEU A 144 0.37 0.32 17.19
CA LEU A 144 1.61 0.14 17.95
C LEU A 144 2.80 0.87 17.32
N VAL A 145 3.02 0.75 16.00
CA VAL A 145 4.11 1.47 15.32
C VAL A 145 3.88 2.99 15.34
N SER A 146 2.62 3.45 15.34
CA SER A 146 2.28 4.87 15.47
C SER A 146 2.61 5.42 16.85
N LYS A 147 2.20 4.71 17.92
CA LYS A 147 2.53 5.04 19.32
C LYS A 147 4.03 5.18 19.54
N LEU A 148 4.80 4.29 18.93
CA LEU A 148 6.26 4.23 19.05
C LEU A 148 6.98 5.28 18.18
N ALA A 149 6.50 5.52 16.95
CA ALA A 149 7.01 6.57 16.08
C ALA A 149 6.74 7.98 16.66
N ARG A 150 5.59 8.17 17.33
CA ARG A 150 5.21 9.45 17.94
C ARG A 150 6.24 9.99 18.95
N ALA A 151 6.96 9.09 19.63
CA ALA A 151 8.03 9.46 20.56
C ALA A 151 9.24 10.12 19.87
N LYS A 152 9.37 10.04 18.53
CA LYS A 152 10.48 10.61 17.76
C LYS A 152 10.09 11.61 16.66
N VAL A 153 8.85 11.52 16.14
CA VAL A 153 8.35 12.34 15.02
C VAL A 153 6.87 12.71 15.24
N THR A 154 6.43 13.78 14.59
CA THR A 154 5.00 14.20 14.58
C THR A 154 4.31 13.83 13.26
N VAL A 155 5.08 13.61 12.19
CA VAL A 155 4.60 13.26 10.85
C VAL A 155 5.29 11.99 10.36
N VAL A 156 4.57 11.11 9.67
CA VAL A 156 5.14 9.97 8.94
C VAL A 156 4.63 9.91 7.50
N LEU A 157 5.54 9.63 6.56
CA LEU A 157 5.15 9.22 5.21
C LEU A 157 4.97 7.70 5.16
N THR A 158 3.97 7.24 4.43
CA THR A 158 3.58 5.82 4.39
C THR A 158 3.52 5.26 2.97
N GLY A 159 3.37 3.94 2.85
CA GLY A 159 3.28 3.23 1.56
C GLY A 159 1.85 3.07 1.03
N ASP A 160 0.85 3.53 1.76
CA ASP A 160 -0.57 3.25 1.49
C ASP A 160 -1.04 3.84 0.16
N GLY A 161 -1.98 3.14 -0.48
CA GLY A 161 -2.38 3.39 -1.86
C GLY A 161 -1.46 2.76 -2.92
N GLY A 162 -0.31 2.20 -2.54
CA GLY A 162 0.64 1.58 -3.47
C GLY A 162 0.06 0.36 -4.21
N ASP A 163 -0.52 -0.59 -3.47
CA ASP A 163 -1.12 -1.79 -4.04
C ASP A 163 -2.41 -1.52 -4.82
N GLU A 164 -3.22 -0.54 -4.39
CA GLU A 164 -4.44 -0.05 -5.08
C GLU A 164 -4.06 0.61 -6.41
N LEU A 165 -3.07 1.49 -6.38
CA LEU A 165 -2.61 2.20 -7.54
C LEU A 165 -1.96 1.22 -8.52
N PHE A 166 -1.02 0.38 -8.08
CA PHE A 166 -0.25 -0.47 -8.99
C PHE A 166 -0.84 -1.86 -9.24
N ALA A 167 -1.98 -2.19 -8.63
CA ALA A 167 -2.60 -3.50 -8.69
C ALA A 167 -1.68 -4.63 -8.16
N GLY A 168 -1.08 -4.42 -6.99
CA GLY A 168 -0.02 -5.29 -6.51
C GLY A 168 -0.46 -6.51 -5.69
N TYR A 169 -1.67 -6.50 -5.14
CA TYR A 169 -2.20 -7.65 -4.43
C TYR A 169 -2.26 -8.93 -5.25
N ARG A 170 -1.93 -10.06 -4.59
CA ARG A 170 -2.05 -11.40 -5.18
C ARG A 170 -3.46 -11.69 -5.70
N ARG A 171 -4.51 -11.21 -5.00
CA ARG A 171 -5.92 -11.39 -5.37
C ARG A 171 -6.29 -10.82 -6.73
N PHE A 172 -5.69 -9.70 -7.17
CA PHE A 172 -5.97 -9.18 -8.51
C PHE A 172 -5.45 -10.12 -9.61
N ARG A 173 -4.26 -10.71 -9.41
CA ARG A 173 -3.72 -11.72 -10.33
C ARG A 173 -4.52 -13.02 -10.28
N ALA A 174 -5.01 -13.42 -9.11
CA ALA A 174 -5.92 -14.56 -8.96
C ALA A 174 -7.24 -14.32 -9.71
N SER A 175 -7.88 -13.16 -9.53
CA SER A 175 -9.12 -12.78 -10.22
C SER A 175 -9.00 -12.80 -11.73
N ILE A 176 -7.95 -12.18 -12.26
CA ILE A 176 -7.67 -12.15 -13.70
C ILE A 176 -7.38 -13.56 -14.26
N ALA A 177 -6.75 -14.44 -13.48
CA ALA A 177 -6.51 -15.82 -13.88
C ALA A 177 -7.80 -16.67 -13.82
N ALA A 178 -8.58 -16.54 -12.75
CA ALA A 178 -9.86 -17.22 -12.56
C ALA A 178 -10.89 -16.82 -13.61
N GLY A 179 -10.89 -15.57 -14.07
CA GLY A 179 -11.73 -15.10 -15.18
C GLY A 179 -11.43 -15.74 -16.54
N ARG A 180 -10.34 -16.51 -16.67
CA ARG A 180 -9.98 -17.29 -17.87
C ARG A 180 -10.34 -18.78 -17.74
N LEU A 181 -10.76 -19.23 -16.56
CA LEU A 181 -11.12 -20.60 -16.28
C LEU A 181 -12.66 -20.77 -16.42
N PRO A 182 -13.16 -21.70 -17.26
CA PRO A 182 -14.59 -21.98 -17.32
C PRO A 182 -15.16 -22.36 -15.95
N ARG A 183 -16.29 -21.74 -15.57
CA ARG A 183 -16.92 -21.96 -14.24
C ARG A 183 -17.16 -23.41 -13.88
N ALA A 184 -17.63 -24.21 -14.83
CA ALA A 184 -17.89 -25.64 -14.62
C ALA A 184 -16.61 -26.39 -14.21
N LEU A 185 -15.46 -26.07 -14.81
CA LEU A 185 -14.17 -26.66 -14.45
C LEU A 185 -13.68 -26.16 -13.09
N ALA A 186 -13.90 -24.88 -12.78
CA ALA A 186 -13.58 -24.32 -11.47
C ALA A 186 -14.40 -24.97 -10.34
N GLY A 187 -15.71 -25.11 -10.53
CA GLY A 187 -16.61 -25.76 -9.57
C GLY A 187 -16.36 -27.26 -9.43
N ALA A 188 -16.03 -27.96 -10.53
CA ALA A 188 -15.62 -29.37 -10.45
C ALA A 188 -14.31 -29.53 -9.66
N ALA A 189 -13.33 -28.64 -9.86
CA ALA A 189 -12.09 -28.62 -9.09
C ALA A 189 -12.33 -28.27 -7.61
N ASP A 190 -13.21 -27.31 -7.31
CA ASP A 190 -13.59 -26.95 -5.94
C ASP A 190 -14.26 -28.13 -5.22
N ALA A 191 -15.28 -28.75 -5.83
CA ALA A 191 -15.95 -29.93 -5.29
C ALA A 191 -15.02 -31.15 -5.13
N ALA A 192 -13.99 -31.29 -5.97
CA ALA A 192 -12.96 -32.31 -5.80
C ALA A 192 -12.03 -31.97 -4.62
N LEU A 193 -11.58 -30.72 -4.52
CA LEU A 193 -10.70 -30.27 -3.44
C LEU A 193 -11.40 -30.25 -2.07
N ALA A 194 -12.70 -29.99 -2.02
CA ALA A 194 -13.51 -30.00 -0.79
C ALA A 194 -13.52 -31.37 -0.09
N ARG A 195 -13.42 -32.47 -0.86
CA ARG A 195 -13.37 -33.85 -0.32
C ARG A 195 -12.05 -34.21 0.38
N LEU A 196 -11.00 -33.41 0.22
CA LEU A 196 -9.73 -33.62 0.93
C LEU A 196 -9.85 -33.24 2.42
N PRO A 197 -8.93 -33.69 3.29
CA PRO A 197 -8.83 -33.17 4.65
C PRO A 197 -8.59 -31.65 4.67
N PRO A 198 -9.07 -30.92 5.70
CA PRO A 198 -8.78 -29.50 5.84
C PRO A 198 -7.27 -29.24 5.91
N PRO A 199 -6.77 -28.15 5.30
CA PRO A 199 -5.36 -27.82 5.32
C PRO A 199 -4.90 -27.50 6.74
N ARG A 200 -3.81 -28.14 7.19
CA ARG A 200 -3.23 -27.93 8.55
C ARG A 200 -2.74 -26.51 8.82
N HIS A 201 -2.58 -25.69 7.78
CA HIS A 201 -2.12 -24.30 7.88
C HIS A 201 -2.61 -23.48 6.68
N GLU A 202 -3.04 -22.25 6.94
CA GLU A 202 -3.69 -21.38 5.96
C GLU A 202 -2.81 -20.97 4.78
N ARG A 203 -1.48 -20.95 4.96
CA ARG A 203 -0.50 -20.64 3.90
C ARG A 203 -0.05 -21.88 3.12
N SER A 204 -0.66 -23.05 3.35
CA SER A 204 -0.37 -24.25 2.56
C SER A 204 -0.86 -24.14 1.11
N ARG A 205 -0.19 -24.84 0.18
CA ARG A 205 -0.59 -24.86 -1.24
C ARG A 205 -2.01 -25.39 -1.45
N LEU A 206 -2.47 -26.30 -0.60
CA LEU A 206 -3.84 -26.81 -0.61
C LEU A 206 -4.86 -25.74 -0.20
N ALA A 207 -4.56 -24.96 0.85
CA ALA A 207 -5.40 -23.82 1.25
C ALA A 207 -5.45 -22.74 0.16
N GLU A 208 -4.31 -22.41 -0.47
CA GLU A 208 -4.28 -21.48 -1.61
C GLU A 208 -5.08 -22.01 -2.81
N ALA A 209 -4.98 -23.31 -3.13
CA ALA A 209 -5.74 -23.93 -4.21
C ALA A 209 -7.25 -23.90 -3.94
N ARG A 210 -7.69 -24.31 -2.75
CA ARG A 210 -9.11 -24.25 -2.34
C ARG A 210 -9.67 -22.82 -2.49
N ARG A 211 -9.06 -21.83 -1.83
CA ARG A 211 -9.48 -20.41 -1.94
C ARG A 211 -9.46 -19.88 -3.37
N PHE A 212 -8.59 -20.41 -4.24
CA PHE A 212 -8.58 -20.03 -5.65
C PHE A 212 -9.77 -20.64 -6.41
N PHE A 213 -9.98 -21.97 -6.34
CA PHE A 213 -11.00 -22.65 -7.12
C PHE A 213 -12.42 -22.33 -6.65
N HIS A 214 -12.61 -22.20 -5.33
CA HIS A 214 -13.87 -21.80 -4.72
C HIS A 214 -14.37 -20.44 -5.25
N ALA A 215 -13.55 -19.39 -5.12
CA ALA A 215 -13.86 -18.10 -5.71
C ALA A 215 -13.93 -18.16 -7.26
N ALA A 216 -13.11 -18.99 -7.91
CA ALA A 216 -13.14 -19.15 -9.37
C ALA A 216 -14.42 -19.83 -9.91
N ALA A 217 -15.22 -20.48 -9.06
CA ALA A 217 -16.56 -20.94 -9.43
C ALA A 217 -17.57 -19.78 -9.46
N ALA A 218 -17.47 -18.84 -8.49
CA ALA A 218 -18.46 -17.79 -8.24
C ALA A 218 -18.59 -16.68 -9.32
N PRO A 219 -19.63 -15.83 -9.20
CA PRO A 219 -19.79 -14.46 -9.73
C PRO A 219 -18.51 -13.74 -10.28
N PRO A 220 -18.45 -12.97 -11.39
CA PRO A 220 -17.22 -12.20 -11.70
C PRO A 220 -17.05 -10.99 -10.75
N ASP A 221 -18.18 -10.48 -10.30
CA ASP A 221 -18.47 -9.52 -9.24
C ASP A 221 -18.19 -10.08 -7.84
N ILE A 222 -18.71 -11.28 -7.53
CA ILE A 222 -18.60 -11.88 -6.18
C ILE A 222 -17.14 -12.24 -5.81
N ARG A 223 -16.36 -12.70 -6.80
CA ARG A 223 -14.95 -13.10 -6.66
C ARG A 223 -14.09 -12.16 -5.84
N MET A 224 -14.22 -10.86 -6.06
CA MET A 224 -13.36 -9.89 -5.39
C MET A 224 -13.68 -9.81 -3.90
N THR A 225 -14.96 -9.80 -3.54
CA THR A 225 -15.40 -9.85 -2.13
C THR A 225 -14.91 -11.13 -1.46
N MET A 226 -15.02 -12.29 -2.10
CA MET A 226 -14.55 -13.58 -1.55
C MET A 226 -13.04 -13.64 -1.29
N TRP A 227 -12.21 -12.86 -2.00
CA TRP A 227 -10.77 -12.76 -1.73
C TRP A 227 -10.36 -11.62 -0.80
N ASN A 228 -11.32 -10.78 -0.39
CA ASN A 228 -11.15 -9.76 0.64
C ASN A 228 -11.69 -10.22 1.99
N ALA A 229 -12.79 -10.98 1.98
CA ALA A 229 -13.48 -11.43 3.17
C ALA A 229 -12.73 -12.57 3.87
N VAL A 230 -12.64 -12.49 5.20
CA VAL A 230 -12.32 -13.63 6.07
C VAL A 230 -13.55 -14.53 6.21
N PHE A 231 -14.73 -13.93 6.36
CA PHE A 231 -16.02 -14.61 6.45
C PHE A 231 -16.89 -14.19 5.27
N PHE A 232 -17.25 -15.14 4.41
CA PHE A 232 -18.16 -14.91 3.28
C PHE A 232 -19.36 -15.84 3.39
N ASP A 233 -19.18 -17.13 3.08
CA ASP A 233 -20.24 -18.14 3.10
C ASP A 233 -20.74 -18.42 4.53
N ASP A 234 -19.82 -18.41 5.50
CA ASP A 234 -20.12 -18.68 6.92
C ASP A 234 -20.70 -17.46 7.67
N LEU A 235 -20.75 -16.26 7.05
CA LEU A 235 -21.11 -15.02 7.73
C LEU A 235 -22.49 -15.11 8.40
N ALA A 236 -23.48 -15.70 7.72
CA ALA A 236 -24.83 -15.87 8.25
C ALA A 236 -24.91 -16.80 9.48
N ALA A 237 -23.94 -17.71 9.66
CA ALA A 237 -23.85 -18.59 10.83
C ALA A 237 -23.08 -17.96 12.01
N LEU A 238 -22.28 -16.93 11.74
CA LEU A 238 -21.49 -16.19 12.74
C LEU A 238 -22.26 -15.00 13.34
N VAL A 239 -23.26 -14.47 12.62
CA VAL A 239 -24.13 -13.40 13.11
C VAL A 239 -25.17 -13.96 14.08
N ARG A 240 -25.36 -13.30 15.23
CA ARG A 240 -26.38 -13.70 16.21
C ARG A 240 -27.80 -13.60 15.60
N PRO A 241 -28.72 -14.55 15.88
CA PRO A 241 -30.07 -14.53 15.30
C PRO A 241 -30.88 -13.26 15.60
N ASP A 242 -30.72 -12.69 16.80
CA ASP A 242 -31.39 -11.46 17.21
C ASP A 242 -30.89 -10.23 16.43
N PHE A 243 -29.58 -10.14 16.21
CA PHE A 243 -29.01 -9.10 15.34
C PHE A 243 -29.44 -9.28 13.88
N ALA A 244 -29.43 -10.51 13.35
CA ALA A 244 -29.88 -10.79 11.99
C ALA A 244 -31.35 -10.40 11.76
N ALA A 245 -32.23 -10.64 12.76
CA ALA A 245 -33.62 -10.24 12.70
C ALA A 245 -33.81 -8.72 12.72
N ALA A 246 -32.97 -7.97 13.44
CA ALA A 246 -33.03 -6.52 13.51
C ALA A 246 -32.38 -5.80 12.31
N ALA A 247 -31.25 -6.32 11.82
CA ALA A 247 -30.50 -5.73 10.71
C ALA A 247 -31.08 -6.10 9.33
N GLY A 248 -31.82 -7.21 9.23
CA GLY A 248 -32.32 -7.74 7.97
C GLY A 248 -31.23 -8.39 7.10
N PRO A 249 -31.50 -8.63 5.80
CA PRO A 249 -30.56 -9.30 4.91
C PRO A 249 -29.28 -8.48 4.67
N ILE A 250 -28.12 -9.08 4.96
CA ILE A 250 -26.81 -8.45 4.78
C ILE A 250 -26.39 -8.54 3.30
N ASP A 251 -26.46 -7.43 2.55
CA ASP A 251 -25.95 -7.37 1.17
C ASP A 251 -24.43 -7.15 1.12
N VAL A 252 -23.66 -8.24 1.19
CA VAL A 252 -22.19 -8.26 1.06
C VAL A 252 -21.65 -7.76 -0.29
N LEU A 253 -22.52 -7.45 -1.27
CA LEU A 253 -22.13 -6.92 -2.59
C LEU A 253 -22.64 -5.48 -2.82
N HIS A 254 -23.29 -4.84 -1.83
CA HIS A 254 -23.88 -3.51 -1.95
C HIS A 254 -22.96 -2.51 -2.65
N TYR A 255 -21.70 -2.44 -2.21
CA TYR A 255 -20.67 -1.54 -2.73
C TYR A 255 -20.31 -1.76 -4.22
N ILE A 256 -20.47 -2.98 -4.74
CA ILE A 256 -20.27 -3.29 -6.16
C ILE A 256 -21.55 -2.97 -6.95
N ARG A 257 -22.73 -3.34 -6.43
CA ARG A 257 -24.02 -3.11 -7.11
C ARG A 257 -24.28 -1.61 -7.31
N ALA A 258 -23.97 -0.78 -6.30
CA ALA A 258 -24.08 0.68 -6.38
C ALA A 258 -23.26 1.31 -7.52
N GLU A 259 -22.18 0.64 -7.93
CA GLU A 259 -21.23 1.11 -8.96
C GLU A 259 -21.40 0.39 -10.32
N GLU A 260 -22.39 -0.48 -10.50
CA GLU A 260 -22.55 -1.35 -11.69
C GLU A 260 -22.45 -0.57 -13.02
N ARG A 261 -23.17 0.55 -13.14
CA ARG A 261 -23.14 1.41 -14.35
C ARG A 261 -21.76 1.99 -14.68
N ARG A 262 -20.86 2.13 -13.69
CA ARG A 262 -19.48 2.62 -13.88
C ARG A 262 -18.50 1.48 -14.10
N LEU A 263 -18.86 0.25 -13.72
CA LEU A 263 -18.09 -0.96 -14.00
C LEU A 263 -18.30 -1.49 -15.42
N ASP A 264 -19.34 -1.03 -16.13
CA ASP A 264 -19.60 -1.40 -17.52
C ASP A 264 -18.52 -0.88 -18.49
N GLY A 265 -18.22 -1.68 -19.52
CA GLY A 265 -17.14 -1.44 -20.47
C GLY A 265 -15.71 -1.48 -19.89
N LEU A 266 -15.53 -1.51 -18.56
CA LEU A 266 -14.21 -1.54 -17.93
C LEU A 266 -13.53 -2.92 -18.08
N SER A 267 -12.20 -2.90 -18.24
CA SER A 267 -11.44 -4.15 -18.27
C SER A 267 -11.49 -4.87 -16.91
N PRO A 268 -11.26 -6.20 -16.87
CA PRO A 268 -11.25 -6.95 -15.60
C PRO A 268 -10.26 -6.41 -14.57
N LEU A 269 -9.21 -5.70 -14.99
CA LEU A 269 -8.30 -5.02 -14.08
C LEU A 269 -8.87 -3.68 -13.61
N SER A 270 -9.39 -2.85 -14.53
CA SER A 270 -10.06 -1.58 -14.18
C SER A 270 -11.21 -1.78 -13.18
N ARG A 271 -12.04 -2.82 -13.36
CA ARG A 271 -13.15 -3.13 -12.44
C ARG A 271 -12.68 -3.41 -11.00
N LEU A 272 -11.61 -4.19 -10.85
CA LEU A 272 -11.03 -4.50 -9.54
C LEU A 272 -10.48 -3.23 -8.88
N LEU A 273 -9.78 -2.39 -9.65
CA LEU A 273 -9.16 -1.18 -9.11
C LEU A 273 -10.20 -0.11 -8.79
N HIS A 274 -11.22 0.07 -9.63
CA HIS A 274 -12.40 0.90 -9.35
C HIS A 274 -12.99 0.56 -7.99
N ALA A 275 -13.37 -0.70 -7.79
CA ALA A 275 -13.98 -1.14 -6.54
C ALA A 275 -13.04 -1.00 -5.33
N ASN A 276 -11.71 -1.03 -5.50
CA ASN A 276 -10.79 -0.75 -4.39
C ASN A 276 -10.69 0.76 -4.10
N PHE A 277 -10.64 1.61 -5.11
CA PHE A 277 -10.65 3.07 -4.95
C PHE A 277 -12.00 3.62 -4.43
N THR A 278 -13.10 2.88 -4.57
CA THR A 278 -14.44 3.29 -4.12
C THR A 278 -14.96 2.57 -2.87
N SER A 279 -14.24 1.58 -2.32
CA SER A 279 -14.59 1.00 -1.01
C SER A 279 -13.37 0.60 -0.17
N TYR A 280 -12.65 -0.45 -0.54
CA TYR A 280 -11.57 -1.02 0.28
C TYR A 280 -10.48 -0.01 0.71
N LEU A 281 -10.16 0.97 -0.14
CA LEU A 281 -9.24 2.05 0.22
C LEU A 281 -9.89 3.07 1.18
N PRO A 282 -11.01 3.76 0.84
CA PRO A 282 -11.62 4.77 1.71
C PRO A 282 -12.30 4.22 2.97
N ASP A 283 -12.80 2.98 2.97
CA ASP A 283 -13.65 2.42 4.04
C ASP A 283 -12.88 1.51 5.03
N ASP A 284 -11.71 1.02 4.63
CA ASP A 284 -10.90 0.07 5.42
C ASP A 284 -9.46 0.60 5.60
N LEU A 285 -8.64 0.59 4.54
CA LEU A 285 -7.21 0.91 4.68
C LEU A 285 -6.93 2.32 5.20
N LEU A 286 -7.65 3.33 4.72
CA LEU A 286 -7.46 4.72 5.16
C LEU A 286 -8.13 5.00 6.51
N VAL A 287 -9.27 4.36 6.80
CA VAL A 287 -9.93 4.41 8.11
C VAL A 287 -8.99 3.88 9.19
N LYS A 288 -8.40 2.70 8.95
CA LYS A 288 -7.36 2.13 9.81
C LYS A 288 -6.20 3.11 10.00
N LEU A 289 -5.60 3.55 8.89
CA LEU A 289 -4.35 4.32 8.95
C LEU A 289 -4.57 5.60 9.74
N ASP A 290 -5.59 6.38 9.38
CA ASP A 290 -5.91 7.65 10.02
C ASP A 290 -6.22 7.44 11.50
N ARG A 291 -7.18 6.58 11.84
CA ARG A 291 -7.58 6.37 13.25
C ARG A 291 -6.44 5.83 14.11
N ALA A 292 -5.65 4.88 13.62
CA ALA A 292 -4.53 4.31 14.37
C ALA A 292 -3.37 5.32 14.56
N THR A 293 -3.12 6.22 13.60
CA THR A 293 -2.06 7.24 13.72
C THR A 293 -2.54 8.44 14.54
N MET A 294 -3.78 8.90 14.32
CA MET A 294 -4.39 10.01 15.04
C MET A 294 -4.73 9.69 16.49
N ALA A 295 -5.04 8.42 16.82
CA ALA A 295 -5.10 7.94 18.21
C ALA A 295 -3.79 8.18 18.99
N ASN A 296 -2.67 8.33 18.28
CA ASN A 296 -1.35 8.63 18.83
C ASN A 296 -0.87 10.04 18.47
N ALA A 297 -1.76 10.94 18.03
CA ALA A 297 -1.44 12.31 17.59
C ALA A 297 -0.27 12.36 16.58
N LEU A 298 -0.24 11.41 15.64
CA LEU A 298 0.76 11.27 14.58
C LEU A 298 0.09 11.48 13.22
N GLU A 299 0.56 12.44 12.43
CA GLU A 299 0.02 12.72 11.09
C GLU A 299 0.60 11.73 10.07
N ALA A 300 -0.24 10.97 9.37
CA ALA A 300 0.18 10.08 8.29
C ALA A 300 -0.07 10.66 6.89
N ARG A 301 0.95 10.61 6.03
CA ARG A 301 0.91 11.18 4.66
C ARG A 301 1.21 10.10 3.62
N SER A 302 0.22 9.76 2.79
CA SER A 302 0.33 8.71 1.76
C SER A 302 0.72 9.29 0.37
N PRO A 303 1.96 9.14 -0.14
CA PRO A 303 2.37 9.74 -1.42
C PRO A 303 1.76 9.06 -2.65
N PHE A 304 1.45 7.76 -2.59
CA PHE A 304 0.82 7.07 -3.71
C PHE A 304 -0.60 7.56 -4.01
N LEU A 305 -1.22 8.28 -3.07
CA LEU A 305 -2.53 8.90 -3.22
C LEU A 305 -2.49 10.35 -3.73
N ASP A 306 -1.35 10.82 -4.26
CA ASP A 306 -1.32 12.10 -4.99
C ASP A 306 -2.18 12.04 -6.27
N ARG A 307 -3.08 13.02 -6.41
CA ARG A 307 -4.02 13.09 -7.54
C ARG A 307 -3.31 13.01 -8.89
N GLU A 308 -2.19 13.71 -9.10
CA GLU A 308 -1.50 13.68 -10.40
C GLU A 308 -0.94 12.30 -10.74
N LEU A 309 -0.51 11.56 -9.71
CA LEU A 309 -0.01 10.18 -9.83
C LEU A 309 -1.16 9.21 -10.15
N ILE A 310 -2.28 9.32 -9.46
CA ILE A 310 -3.51 8.56 -9.74
C ILE A 310 -3.99 8.81 -11.17
N GLU A 311 -4.17 10.08 -11.55
CA GLU A 311 -4.60 10.51 -12.89
C GLU A 311 -3.67 9.98 -14.00
N TYR A 312 -2.35 10.06 -13.80
CA TYR A 312 -1.38 9.59 -14.78
C TYR A 312 -1.41 8.06 -14.96
N ARG A 313 -1.53 7.33 -13.84
CA ARG A 313 -1.51 5.87 -13.83
C ARG A 313 -2.84 5.29 -14.31
N ARG A 314 -3.99 5.79 -13.85
CA ARG A 314 -5.33 5.26 -14.21
C ARG A 314 -5.53 5.22 -15.72
N ALA A 315 -5.07 6.26 -16.42
CA ALA A 315 -5.13 6.35 -17.86
C ALA A 315 -4.31 5.27 -18.59
N ARG A 316 -3.22 4.76 -18.00
CA ARG A 316 -2.20 3.93 -18.69
C ARG A 316 -2.15 2.47 -18.25
N GLN A 317 -3.03 2.07 -17.34
CA GLN A 317 -2.92 0.78 -16.64
C GLN A 317 -2.88 -0.45 -17.56
N ASP A 318 -3.74 -0.46 -18.57
CA ASP A 318 -3.89 -1.61 -19.45
C ASP A 318 -2.81 -1.60 -20.55
N GLY A 319 -2.40 -0.42 -21.03
CA GLY A 319 -1.26 -0.25 -21.92
C GLY A 319 0.05 -0.73 -21.30
N ILE A 320 0.36 -0.32 -20.05
CA ILE A 320 1.54 -0.78 -19.31
C ILE A 320 1.54 -2.30 -19.15
N ARG A 321 0.37 -2.89 -18.85
CA ARG A 321 0.20 -4.35 -18.72
C ARG A 321 0.37 -5.08 -20.05
N ARG A 322 -0.18 -4.55 -21.16
CA ARG A 322 -0.04 -5.12 -22.52
C ARG A 322 1.41 -5.12 -22.98
N ALA A 323 2.15 -4.03 -22.72
CA ALA A 323 3.57 -3.86 -23.06
C ALA A 323 4.56 -4.72 -22.22
N GLY A 324 4.09 -5.82 -21.62
CA GLY A 324 4.89 -6.70 -20.75
C GLY A 324 5.37 -6.03 -19.45
N GLY A 325 4.85 -4.86 -19.11
CA GLY A 325 5.08 -4.21 -17.82
C GLY A 325 4.48 -5.06 -16.71
N ARG A 326 5.29 -5.41 -15.71
CA ARG A 326 4.76 -6.01 -14.48
C ARG A 326 3.99 -4.93 -13.74
N LEU A 327 2.74 -5.23 -13.38
CA LEU A 327 1.87 -4.35 -12.61
C LEU A 327 2.58 -3.82 -11.33
N VAL A 328 3.36 -4.68 -10.67
CA VAL A 328 4.23 -4.34 -9.55
C VAL A 328 5.69 -4.21 -10.00
N PRO A 329 6.50 -3.28 -9.44
CA PRO A 329 7.96 -3.25 -9.59
C PRO A 329 8.70 -4.42 -8.89
N ARG A 330 8.33 -5.68 -9.17
CA ARG A 330 9.05 -6.92 -8.80
C ARG A 330 10.41 -7.09 -9.50
N GLN A 331 11.10 -5.99 -9.78
CA GLN A 331 12.51 -5.94 -10.20
C GLN A 331 13.43 -5.25 -9.18
N ALA A 332 12.92 -4.69 -8.08
CA ALA A 332 13.77 -4.28 -6.96
C ALA A 332 14.60 -5.47 -6.42
N SER A 333 13.98 -6.62 -6.11
CA SER A 333 14.69 -7.78 -5.55
C SER A 333 15.79 -8.37 -6.46
N ARG A 334 15.62 -8.33 -7.79
CA ARG A 334 16.65 -8.79 -8.75
C ARG A 334 17.72 -7.73 -9.04
N LEU A 335 17.39 -6.44 -8.96
CA LEU A 335 18.39 -5.37 -9.00
C LEU A 335 19.22 -5.32 -7.71
N HIS A 336 18.62 -5.52 -6.54
CA HIS A 336 19.36 -5.60 -5.28
C HIS A 336 20.38 -6.74 -5.27
N ALA A 337 20.04 -7.92 -5.78
CA ALA A 337 21.02 -9.02 -5.92
C ALA A 337 22.20 -8.66 -6.84
N ARG A 338 21.95 -8.04 -8.00
CA ARG A 338 23.00 -7.66 -8.96
C ARG A 338 23.82 -6.43 -8.52
N SER A 339 23.20 -5.46 -7.86
CA SER A 339 23.85 -4.26 -7.32
C SER A 339 24.65 -4.55 -6.05
N ALA A 340 24.19 -5.44 -5.17
CA ALA A 340 24.99 -5.90 -4.02
C ALA A 340 26.22 -6.70 -4.48
N ALA A 341 26.09 -7.53 -5.52
CA ALA A 341 27.23 -8.22 -6.14
C ALA A 341 28.23 -7.26 -6.81
N ARG A 342 27.76 -6.10 -7.32
CA ARG A 342 28.62 -5.05 -7.90
C ARG A 342 29.31 -4.21 -6.82
N ALA A 343 28.59 -3.84 -5.76
CA ALA A 343 29.15 -3.09 -4.63
C ALA A 343 30.23 -3.88 -3.86
N ARG A 344 30.06 -5.20 -3.71
CA ARG A 344 31.09 -6.09 -3.14
C ARG A 344 32.37 -6.23 -4.00
N ARG A 345 32.41 -5.68 -5.21
CA ARG A 345 33.58 -5.70 -6.11
C ARG A 345 34.24 -4.32 -6.30
N ALA A 346 33.82 -3.31 -5.53
CA ALA A 346 34.29 -1.93 -5.66
C ALA A 346 34.75 -1.32 -4.32
N LEU A 347 35.44 -2.12 -3.51
CA LEU A 347 36.29 -1.63 -2.42
C LEU A 347 37.76 -1.79 -2.86
N PRO A 348 38.58 -0.73 -2.81
CA PRO A 348 40.02 -0.89 -2.97
C PRO A 348 40.56 -1.77 -1.84
N LEU A 349 41.41 -2.73 -2.19
CA LEU A 349 42.21 -3.45 -1.23
C LEU A 349 43.36 -2.53 -0.79
N ASP A 350 43.26 -1.95 0.41
CA ASP A 350 44.40 -1.83 1.32
C ASP A 350 43.96 -1.39 2.74
N ALA A 351 44.78 -1.78 3.73
CA ALA A 351 44.61 -1.58 5.17
C ALA A 351 43.79 -2.64 5.97
N LEU A 352 44.32 -3.86 6.07
CA LEU A 352 44.19 -4.70 7.28
C LEU A 352 45.35 -5.74 7.36
N ARG A 353 46.58 -5.24 7.53
CA ARG A 353 47.74 -6.06 7.93
C ARG A 353 48.07 -5.77 9.39
N GLN A 354 47.55 -6.59 10.32
CA GLN A 354 48.25 -7.08 11.54
C GLN A 354 47.31 -7.87 12.45
N ALA A 355 47.24 -9.19 12.25
CA ALA A 355 47.08 -10.19 13.31
C ALA A 355 47.41 -11.57 12.73
N ARG A 356 48.45 -12.23 13.26
CA ARG A 356 48.98 -13.50 12.75
C ARG A 356 48.38 -14.70 13.50
N ARG A 357 47.77 -15.61 12.73
CA ARG A 357 48.03 -17.09 12.73
C ARG A 357 47.36 -18.00 13.81
N PRO A 358 47.34 -19.36 13.63
CA PRO A 358 46.04 -20.06 13.50
C PRO A 358 45.89 -21.44 14.20
N ALA A 359 44.67 -22.01 14.16
CA ALA A 359 44.36 -23.46 14.27
C ALA A 359 42.91 -23.70 13.78
N ARG A 360 42.48 -24.85 13.21
CA ARG A 360 43.12 -26.06 12.66
C ARG A 360 42.17 -26.68 11.59
N ARG A 361 42.70 -27.59 10.76
CA ARG A 361 42.05 -28.44 9.71
C ARG A 361 40.96 -29.40 10.28
N ALA A 362 40.02 -30.06 9.56
CA ALA A 362 39.66 -30.22 8.12
C ALA A 362 38.27 -30.96 8.02
N PRO A 363 37.90 -31.75 6.98
CA PRO A 363 37.48 -31.38 5.61
C PRO A 363 36.11 -31.96 5.14
N SER A 364 35.57 -31.51 4.00
CA SER A 364 35.43 -32.32 2.75
C SER A 364 34.32 -31.87 1.75
N ARG A 365 34.64 -31.98 0.44
CA ARG A 365 33.79 -32.19 -0.77
C ARG A 365 32.52 -31.31 -0.99
N GLY A 366 32.29 -30.69 -2.16
CA GLY A 366 33.10 -30.55 -3.38
C GLY A 366 32.25 -30.14 -4.62
N LEU A 367 32.90 -29.57 -5.66
CA LEU A 367 32.36 -29.26 -7.00
C LEU A 367 31.31 -28.10 -7.06
N ARG A 368 31.27 -27.22 -8.08
CA ARG A 368 32.09 -27.02 -9.29
C ARG A 368 32.01 -25.53 -9.70
N GLU A 369 33.11 -24.92 -10.14
CA GLU A 369 33.09 -23.58 -10.75
C GLU A 369 32.77 -23.63 -12.25
N SER A 370 32.17 -22.56 -12.77
CA SER A 370 32.27 -22.17 -14.18
C SER A 370 32.38 -20.65 -14.32
N ARG A 371 33.26 -20.19 -15.23
CA ARG A 371 33.64 -18.78 -15.43
C ARG A 371 32.76 -18.07 -16.49
N PRO A 372 32.76 -16.73 -16.55
CA PRO A 372 31.73 -15.95 -17.25
C PRO A 372 32.03 -15.69 -18.73
N ALA A 373 30.97 -15.47 -19.52
CA ALA A 373 31.05 -14.88 -20.86
C ALA A 373 31.14 -13.33 -20.80
N ALA A 374 31.65 -12.74 -21.88
CA ALA A 374 32.24 -11.39 -21.91
C ALA A 374 31.24 -10.20 -21.94
N LEU A 375 31.80 -9.00 -21.73
CA LEU A 375 31.12 -7.70 -21.86
C LEU A 375 30.82 -7.37 -23.34
N ASP A 376 29.73 -6.62 -23.56
CA ASP A 376 29.67 -5.64 -24.65
C ASP A 376 29.93 -4.24 -24.08
N ALA A 377 30.91 -3.53 -24.66
CA ALA A 377 31.47 -2.29 -24.13
C ALA A 377 30.73 -1.02 -24.59
N ARG A 378 29.63 -1.14 -25.35
CA ARG A 378 28.91 0.03 -25.91
C ARG A 378 27.97 0.77 -24.94
N LEU A 379 27.67 0.19 -23.77
CA LEU A 379 26.70 0.73 -22.80
C LEU A 379 27.25 1.76 -21.79
N LEU A 380 28.54 2.14 -21.89
CA LEU A 380 29.22 3.02 -20.91
C LEU A 380 29.43 4.48 -21.37
N ARG A 381 28.98 4.87 -22.57
CA ARG A 381 29.10 6.26 -23.08
C ARG A 381 27.82 7.11 -23.00
N ALA A 382 26.74 6.59 -22.41
CA ALA A 382 25.45 7.29 -22.31
C ALA A 382 25.17 7.91 -20.91
N MET A 383 26.20 8.14 -20.09
CA MET A 383 26.07 8.62 -18.70
C MET A 383 26.89 9.89 -18.40
N ALA A 384 27.02 10.79 -19.38
CA ALA A 384 27.51 12.15 -19.18
C ALA A 384 26.36 13.15 -19.44
N PRO A 385 26.05 14.08 -18.51
CA PRO A 385 24.99 15.07 -18.71
C PRO A 385 25.50 16.31 -19.48
N PRO A 386 24.66 16.99 -20.28
CA PRO A 386 24.83 18.40 -20.57
C PRO A 386 24.37 19.23 -19.35
N ALA A 387 24.97 20.41 -19.16
CA ALA A 387 24.73 21.28 -18.02
C ALA A 387 23.84 22.49 -18.34
N ALA A 388 23.31 23.10 -17.27
CA ALA A 388 22.75 24.45 -17.16
C ALA A 388 21.42 24.76 -17.88
N GLY A 389 20.67 25.70 -17.28
CA GLY A 389 19.37 26.17 -17.77
C GLY A 389 18.37 26.42 -16.63
N VAL A 390 18.67 27.37 -15.74
CA VAL A 390 17.66 27.91 -14.81
C VAL A 390 16.88 28.99 -15.56
N ASP A 391 15.55 28.95 -15.48
CA ASP A 391 14.74 30.17 -15.54
C ASP A 391 13.62 30.07 -14.49
N ALA A 392 13.26 31.22 -13.92
CA ALA A 392 12.45 31.31 -12.73
C ALA A 392 11.37 32.37 -12.91
N GLN A 393 10.11 31.94 -13.03
CA GLN A 393 8.90 32.67 -12.62
C GLN A 393 7.66 31.83 -13.00
N GLN A 394 6.82 31.47 -12.02
CA GLN A 394 5.40 31.86 -11.99
C GLN A 394 4.67 31.36 -10.74
N GLU A 395 4.20 32.34 -9.98
CA GLU A 395 3.02 32.37 -9.10
C GLU A 395 2.76 31.24 -8.10
N LEU A 396 3.06 31.55 -6.84
CA LEU A 396 2.40 30.95 -5.68
C LEU A 396 0.87 31.17 -5.73
N ARG A 397 0.11 30.08 -5.73
CA ARG A 397 -1.25 30.06 -5.18
C ARG A 397 -1.33 29.01 -4.08
N ILE A 398 -1.05 29.47 -2.87
CA ILE A 398 -1.26 28.73 -1.62
C ILE A 398 -2.77 28.47 -1.50
N TRP A 399 -3.16 27.19 -1.42
CA TRP A 399 -4.49 26.80 -0.98
C TRP A 399 -4.35 25.97 0.28
N ASN A 400 -4.67 26.60 1.42
CA ASN A 400 -4.98 25.85 2.63
C ASN A 400 -6.22 25.00 2.33
N VAL A 401 -6.16 23.70 2.62
CA VAL A 401 -7.36 22.86 2.64
C VAL A 401 -8.01 23.03 4.01
N GLU A 402 -8.66 24.17 4.21
CA GLU A 402 -9.63 24.33 5.28
C GLU A 402 -10.94 23.63 4.88
N PHE A 403 -11.53 22.87 5.80
CA PHE A 403 -12.93 22.47 5.71
C PHE A 403 -13.83 23.69 5.98
N GLY A 404 -13.91 24.58 5.00
CA GLY A 404 -14.70 25.80 5.08
C GLY A 404 -16.21 25.53 4.89
N ILE A 405 -16.94 25.40 5.99
CA ILE A 405 -18.40 25.57 5.97
C ILE A 405 -18.70 27.03 5.66
N ARG A 406 -18.99 27.34 4.39
CA ARG A 406 -19.43 28.68 3.97
C ARG A 406 -20.90 28.90 4.29
N CYS A 407 -21.19 29.38 5.49
CA CYS A 407 -22.49 29.98 5.80
C CYS A 407 -22.71 31.21 4.90
N ARG A 408 -23.65 31.14 3.95
CA ARG A 408 -24.08 32.31 3.18
C ARG A 408 -25.21 33.02 3.92
N GLY A 409 -24.98 34.29 4.27
CA GLY A 409 -26.05 35.27 4.44
C GLY A 409 -26.73 35.37 5.80
N VAL A 410 -25.98 35.79 6.85
CA VAL A 410 -26.53 36.73 7.84
C VAL A 410 -25.47 37.78 8.16
N THR A 411 -25.76 39.05 7.87
CA THR A 411 -24.92 40.19 8.32
C THR A 411 -25.26 40.56 9.75
N THR A 412 -24.60 39.90 10.71
CA THR A 412 -24.52 40.37 12.11
C THR A 412 -23.15 40.07 12.69
N SER A 413 -22.48 41.11 13.18
CA SER A 413 -21.21 40.98 13.91
C SER A 413 -21.45 40.39 15.30
N CYS A 414 -20.81 39.25 15.61
CA CYS A 414 -20.70 38.74 16.97
C CYS A 414 -19.23 38.50 17.32
N THR A 415 -18.76 39.19 18.35
CA THR A 415 -17.42 39.09 18.92
C THR A 415 -17.26 37.86 19.81
N ASN A 416 -16.00 37.48 20.07
CA ASN A 416 -15.58 36.37 20.94
C ASN A 416 -16.43 36.20 22.22
N SER A 417 -17.05 35.03 22.38
CA SER A 417 -17.46 34.51 23.69
C SER A 417 -17.25 33.00 23.78
N LYS A 418 -16.60 32.55 24.87
CA LYS A 418 -16.28 31.15 25.14
C LYS A 418 -17.55 30.36 25.50
N PHE A 419 -17.82 29.26 24.81
CA PHE A 419 -18.86 28.32 25.26
C PHE A 419 -18.39 27.53 26.49
N ARG A 420 -19.15 27.63 27.59
CA ARG A 420 -19.15 26.66 28.68
C ARG A 420 -20.27 25.66 28.42
N ILE A 421 -19.98 24.38 28.64
CA ILE A 421 -21.00 23.31 28.68
C ILE A 421 -21.63 23.35 30.09
N PRO A 422 -22.98 23.37 30.22
CA PRO A 422 -23.64 23.15 31.50
C PRO A 422 -23.77 21.64 31.78
N ASN A 423 -23.52 21.23 33.03
CA ASN A 423 -23.83 19.88 33.49
C ASN A 423 -25.34 19.71 33.69
N SER A 424 -25.85 18.55 33.29
CA SER A 424 -27.08 17.93 33.79
C SER A 424 -26.89 16.41 33.81
#